data_AF-A0A4R6H3R9-F1
#
_entry.id   AF-A0A4R6H3R9-F1
#
_cell.length_a   1.000
_cell.length_b   1.000
_cell.length_c   1.000
_cell.angle_alpha   90.00
_cell.angle_beta   90.00
_cell.angle_gamma   90.00
#
_symmetry.space_group_name_H-M   'P 1'
#
loop_
_entity.id
_entity.type
_entity.pdbx_description
1 polymer ?
#
loop_
_entity_poly.entity_id
_entity_poly.type
_entity_poly.pdbx_seq_one_letter_code
_entity_poly.pdbx_strand_id
1 'polypeptide(L)'
;MNKEQADKLLEKYYKGETELDEEALLKDFIAGEEETFADEQLIFDYYKEEAKMPEGLEDQLLKGFMQQQKPNKTIKLHWMRYASVAAVLLLGVVFWFSGHQKHQQMLAADEQFALMERALMEVSIGVQPPENDEVVVLFKDENLEIIAK
;
A
#
# COMPACT_ATOMS: atom_id res chain seq x y z
N MET A 1 -68.79 1.18 -15.44
CA MET A 1 -68.11 2.46 -15.77
C MET A 1 -68.79 3.03 -17.00
N ASN A 2 -68.85 4.35 -17.19
CA ASN A 2 -69.37 4.95 -18.43
C ASN A 2 -68.21 5.25 -19.40
N LYS A 3 -68.48 5.35 -20.71
CA LYS A 3 -67.43 5.58 -21.74
C LYS A 3 -66.53 6.78 -21.47
N GLU A 4 -67.11 7.94 -21.14
CA GLU A 4 -66.33 9.15 -20.81
C GLU A 4 -65.44 9.00 -19.57
N GLN A 5 -65.83 8.12 -18.64
CA GLN A 5 -65.00 7.80 -17.47
C GLN A 5 -63.88 6.86 -17.85
N ALA A 6 -64.15 5.90 -18.76
CA ALA A 6 -63.14 5.00 -19.31
C ALA A 6 -62.05 5.78 -20.05
N ASP A 7 -62.43 6.73 -20.91
CA ASP A 7 -61.48 7.57 -21.67
C ASP A 7 -60.57 8.40 -20.76
N LYS A 8 -61.14 9.01 -19.71
CA LYS A 8 -60.36 9.75 -18.71
C LYS A 8 -59.41 8.84 -17.93
N LEU A 9 -59.86 7.63 -17.61
CA LEU A 9 -59.04 6.65 -16.90
C LEU A 9 -57.94 6.10 -17.80
N LEU A 10 -58.20 5.97 -19.10
CA LEU A 10 -57.23 5.59 -20.11
C LEU A 10 -56.16 6.67 -20.28
N GLU A 11 -56.55 7.94 -20.30
CA GLU A 11 -55.61 9.06 -20.33
C GLU A 11 -54.71 9.08 -19.09
N LYS A 12 -55.29 8.81 -17.92
CA LYS A 12 -54.57 8.65 -16.64
C LYS A 12 -53.62 7.45 -16.67
N TYR A 13 -54.06 6.34 -17.25
CA TYR A 13 -53.27 5.10 -17.42
C TYR A 13 -52.04 5.36 -18.30
N TYR A 14 -52.20 6.03 -19.44
CA TYR A 14 -51.09 6.40 -20.30
C TYR A 14 -50.10 7.39 -19.65
N LYS A 15 -50.57 8.19 -18.69
CA LYS A 15 -49.72 9.08 -17.87
C LYS A 15 -49.06 8.36 -16.68
N GLY A 16 -49.45 7.11 -16.39
CA GLY A 16 -48.96 6.36 -15.23
C GLY A 16 -49.47 6.89 -13.90
N GLU A 17 -50.62 7.57 -13.89
CA GLU A 17 -51.22 8.18 -12.69
C GLU A 17 -52.32 7.30 -12.07
N THR A 18 -52.57 6.11 -12.61
CA THR A 18 -53.61 5.17 -12.16
C THR A 18 -53.21 4.40 -10.90
N GLU A 19 -54.22 4.08 -10.08
CA GLU A 19 -54.08 3.13 -8.97
C GLU A 19 -54.38 1.69 -9.44
N LEU A 20 -53.89 0.68 -8.70
CA LEU A 20 -54.07 -0.74 -9.06
C LEU A 20 -55.56 -1.14 -9.19
N ASP A 21 -56.41 -0.62 -8.31
CA ASP A 21 -57.85 -0.90 -8.34
C ASP A 21 -58.55 -0.25 -9.56
N GLU A 22 -58.10 0.94 -9.95
CA GLU A 22 -58.58 1.63 -11.16
C GLU A 22 -58.20 0.87 -12.43
N GLU A 23 -56.97 0.34 -12.50
CA GLU A 23 -56.52 -0.47 -13.65
C GLU A 23 -57.27 -1.79 -13.79
N ALA A 24 -57.60 -2.45 -12.68
CA ALA A 24 -58.40 -3.67 -12.70
C ALA A 24 -59.80 -3.38 -13.27
N LEU A 25 -60.45 -2.32 -12.80
CA LEU A 25 -61.76 -1.89 -13.29
C LEU A 25 -61.73 -1.48 -14.77
N LEU A 26 -60.65 -0.82 -15.20
CA LEU A 26 -60.44 -0.42 -16.60
C LEU A 26 -60.32 -1.63 -17.52
N LYS A 27 -59.51 -2.63 -17.14
CA LYS A 27 -59.31 -3.87 -17.89
C LYS A 27 -60.61 -4.68 -18.00
N ASP A 28 -61.34 -4.82 -16.89
CA ASP A 28 -62.62 -5.55 -16.88
C ASP A 28 -63.68 -4.86 -17.75
N PHE A 29 -63.69 -3.52 -17.76
CA PHE A 29 -64.60 -2.75 -18.60
C PHE A 29 -64.27 -2.87 -20.09
N ILE A 30 -63.00 -2.74 -20.45
CA ILE A 30 -62.54 -2.83 -21.84
C ILE A 30 -62.73 -4.24 -22.40
N ALA A 31 -62.52 -5.29 -21.59
CA ALA A 31 -62.81 -6.67 -21.97
C ALA A 31 -64.31 -6.92 -22.28
N GLY A 32 -65.21 -6.05 -21.82
CA GLY A 32 -66.65 -6.12 -22.12
C GLY A 32 -67.12 -5.23 -23.28
N GLU A 33 -66.29 -4.30 -23.76
CA GLU A 33 -66.61 -3.35 -24.85
C GLU A 33 -65.63 -3.47 -26.04
N GLU A 34 -65.53 -4.69 -26.58
CA GLU A 34 -64.64 -5.09 -27.69
C GLU A 34 -64.69 -4.18 -28.93
N GLU A 35 -65.85 -3.59 -29.26
CA GLU A 35 -65.99 -2.75 -30.45
C GLU A 35 -65.44 -1.32 -30.28
N THR A 36 -65.45 -0.78 -29.06
CA THR A 36 -65.05 0.63 -28.83
C THR A 36 -63.57 0.76 -28.49
N PHE A 37 -62.99 -0.25 -27.82
CA PHE A 37 -61.63 -0.23 -27.28
C PHE A 37 -60.76 -1.40 -27.80
N ALA A 38 -60.94 -1.75 -29.08
CA ALA A 38 -60.28 -2.91 -29.70
C ALA A 38 -58.75 -2.83 -29.62
N ASP A 39 -58.18 -1.64 -29.79
CA ASP A 39 -56.73 -1.43 -29.78
C ASP A 39 -56.15 -1.62 -28.37
N GLU A 40 -56.81 -1.06 -27.35
CA GLU A 40 -56.43 -1.18 -25.94
C GLU A 40 -56.54 -2.63 -25.47
N GLN A 41 -57.59 -3.34 -25.88
CA GLN A 41 -57.80 -4.73 -25.54
C GLN A 41 -56.69 -5.61 -26.10
N LEU A 42 -56.31 -5.40 -27.37
CA LEU A 42 -55.21 -6.14 -27.99
C LEU A 42 -53.88 -5.92 -27.25
N ILE A 43 -53.63 -4.70 -26.77
CA ILE A 43 -52.46 -4.38 -25.96
C ILE A 43 -52.49 -5.12 -24.61
N PHE A 44 -53.63 -5.08 -23.91
CA PHE A 44 -53.75 -5.77 -22.62
C PHE A 44 -53.63 -7.28 -22.74
N ASP A 45 -54.19 -7.86 -23.79
CA ASP A 45 -54.09 -9.30 -24.05
C ASP A 45 -52.66 -9.70 -24.40
N TYR A 46 -51.95 -8.90 -25.21
CA TYR A 46 -50.54 -9.13 -25.52
C TYR A 46 -49.67 -9.19 -24.25
N TYR A 47 -49.81 -8.21 -23.35
CA TYR A 47 -49.04 -8.20 -22.11
C TYR A 47 -49.45 -9.32 -21.14
N LYS A 48 -50.71 -9.75 -21.17
CA LYS A 48 -51.18 -10.89 -20.38
C LYS A 48 -50.57 -12.21 -20.87
N GLU A 49 -50.38 -12.37 -22.18
CA GLU A 49 -49.74 -13.55 -22.76
C GLU A 49 -48.21 -13.53 -22.59
N GLU A 50 -47.58 -12.37 -22.73
CA GLU A 50 -46.15 -12.17 -22.51
C GLU A 50 -45.73 -12.17 -21.03
N ALA A 51 -46.69 -12.05 -20.09
CA ALA A 51 -46.44 -12.19 -18.66
C ALA A 51 -45.90 -13.57 -18.24
N LYS A 52 -45.75 -14.52 -19.19
CA LYS A 52 -44.96 -15.74 -19.01
C LYS A 52 -43.49 -15.37 -18.83
N MET A 53 -43.12 -15.07 -17.58
CA MET A 53 -41.72 -14.94 -17.20
C MET A 53 -40.95 -16.21 -17.59
N PRO A 54 -39.82 -16.08 -18.30
CA PRO A 54 -38.98 -17.23 -18.62
C PRO A 54 -38.50 -17.90 -17.33
N GLU A 55 -38.51 -19.24 -17.31
CA GLU A 55 -38.07 -20.01 -16.15
C GLU A 55 -36.63 -19.65 -15.78
N GLY A 56 -36.41 -19.30 -14.50
CA GLY A 56 -35.10 -18.93 -13.97
C GLY A 56 -34.67 -17.48 -14.20
N LEU A 57 -35.54 -16.58 -14.66
CA LEU A 57 -35.24 -15.14 -14.73
C LEU A 57 -34.89 -14.55 -13.36
N GLU A 58 -35.63 -14.94 -12.32
CA GLU A 58 -35.40 -14.51 -10.94
C GLU A 58 -33.99 -14.91 -10.46
N ASP A 59 -33.59 -16.16 -10.69
CA ASP A 59 -32.27 -16.66 -10.36
C ASP A 59 -31.15 -15.92 -11.12
N GLN A 60 -31.40 -15.57 -12.39
CA GLN A 60 -30.45 -14.81 -13.20
C GLN A 60 -30.29 -13.37 -12.70
N LEU A 61 -31.39 -12.71 -12.31
CA LEU A 61 -31.37 -11.38 -11.72
C LEU A 61 -30.65 -11.38 -10.37
N LEU A 62 -30.99 -12.33 -9.48
CA LEU A 62 -30.33 -12.49 -8.19
C LEU A 62 -28.83 -12.75 -8.33
N LYS A 63 -28.42 -13.61 -9.28
CA LYS A 63 -27.00 -13.82 -9.61
C LYS A 63 -26.33 -12.54 -10.08
N GLY A 64 -26.98 -11.74 -10.92
CA GLY A 64 -26.47 -10.44 -11.38
C GLY A 64 -26.23 -9.45 -10.23
N PHE A 65 -27.18 -9.31 -9.32
CA PHE A 65 -27.04 -8.45 -8.13
C PHE A 65 -25.93 -8.92 -7.18
N MET A 66 -25.84 -10.23 -6.94
CA MET A 66 -24.79 -10.80 -6.09
C MET A 66 -23.40 -10.67 -6.74
N GLN A 67 -23.30 -10.75 -8.07
CA GLN A 67 -22.03 -10.66 -8.77
C GLN A 67 -21.46 -9.23 -8.84
N GLN A 68 -22.31 -8.21 -8.73
CA GLN A 68 -21.85 -6.81 -8.57
C GLN A 68 -21.27 -6.52 -7.19
N GLN A 69 -21.61 -7.33 -6.17
CA GLN A 69 -20.98 -7.28 -4.85
C GLN A 69 -19.69 -8.11 -4.76
N LYS A 70 -18.89 -8.16 -5.83
CA LYS A 70 -17.53 -8.71 -5.69
C LYS A 70 -16.83 -7.90 -4.60
N PRO A 71 -16.36 -8.52 -3.50
CA PRO A 71 -15.61 -7.79 -2.51
C PRO A 71 -14.39 -7.24 -3.23
N ASN A 72 -14.26 -5.90 -3.27
CA ASN A 72 -13.03 -5.26 -3.69
C ASN A 72 -11.92 -5.98 -2.93
N LYS A 73 -11.01 -6.62 -3.67
CA LYS A 73 -9.78 -7.22 -3.12
C LYS A 73 -8.91 -6.07 -2.62
N THR A 74 -9.34 -5.44 -1.53
CA THR A 74 -8.50 -4.61 -0.68
C THR A 74 -7.60 -5.60 0.02
N ILE A 75 -6.51 -5.98 -0.66
CA ILE A 75 -5.41 -6.69 -0.02
C ILE A 75 -5.05 -5.83 1.18
N LYS A 76 -5.37 -6.36 2.37
CA LYS A 76 -5.50 -5.60 3.61
C LYS A 76 -4.23 -4.80 3.86
N LEU A 77 -4.35 -3.47 3.85
CA LEU A 77 -3.36 -2.46 4.23
C LEU A 77 -2.65 -2.79 5.57
N HIS A 78 -3.24 -3.65 6.39
CA HIS A 78 -2.67 -4.19 7.61
C HIS A 78 -1.30 -4.88 7.43
N TRP A 79 -1.00 -5.51 6.29
CA TRP A 79 0.34 -6.07 6.06
C TRP A 79 1.42 -4.99 5.91
N MET A 80 1.07 -3.82 5.36
CA MET A 80 2.00 -2.67 5.31
C MET A 80 2.30 -2.10 6.70
N ARG A 81 1.36 -2.20 7.66
CA ARG A 81 1.60 -1.74 9.04
C ARG A 81 2.71 -2.54 9.72
N TYR A 82 2.80 -3.85 9.46
CA TYR A 82 3.87 -4.70 9.98
C TYR A 82 5.19 -4.52 9.21
N ALA A 83 5.13 -4.16 7.91
CA ALA A 83 6.32 -3.91 7.10
C ALA A 83 7.15 -2.72 7.62
N SER A 84 6.50 -1.65 8.09
CA SER A 84 7.19 -0.47 8.65
C SER A 84 7.96 -0.81 9.94
N VAL A 85 7.38 -1.62 10.81
CA VAL A 85 8.04 -2.05 12.07
C VAL A 85 9.25 -2.94 11.77
N ALA A 86 9.13 -3.86 10.82
CA ALA A 86 10.24 -4.72 10.41
C ALA A 86 11.42 -3.92 9.83
N ALA A 87 11.15 -2.88 9.02
CA ALA A 87 12.20 -2.04 8.45
C ALA A 87 13.01 -1.28 9.52
N VAL A 88 12.34 -0.72 10.54
CA VAL A 88 13.01 0.00 11.64
C VAL A 88 13.87 -0.96 12.47
N LEU A 89 13.37 -2.16 12.76
CA LEU A 89 14.15 -3.18 13.48
C LEU A 89 15.38 -3.63 12.68
N LEU A 90 15.24 -3.86 11.38
CA LEU A 90 16.36 -4.23 10.51
C LEU A 90 17.43 -3.13 10.45
N LEU A 91 17.03 -1.86 10.30
CA LEU A 91 17.98 -0.74 10.33
C LEU A 91 18.68 -0.60 11.68
N GLY A 92 17.97 -0.82 12.79
CA GLY A 92 18.55 -0.82 14.14
C GLY A 92 19.60 -1.92 14.33
N VAL A 93 19.30 -3.14 13.87
CA VAL A 93 20.25 -4.27 13.92
C VAL A 93 21.49 -3.99 13.06
N VAL A 94 21.32 -3.49 11.84
CA VAL A 94 22.44 -3.13 10.95
C VAL A 94 23.31 -2.04 11.57
N PHE A 95 22.69 -1.01 12.16
CA PHE A 95 23.43 0.06 12.85
C PHE A 95 24.19 -0.46 14.07
N TRP A 96 23.59 -1.32 14.88
CA TRP A 96 24.22 -1.95 16.04
C TRP A 96 25.45 -2.78 15.65
N PHE A 97 25.31 -3.65 14.64
CA PHE A 97 26.43 -4.46 14.15
C PHE A 97 27.54 -3.60 13.56
N SER A 98 27.21 -2.55 12.80
CA SER A 98 28.20 -1.63 12.22
C SER A 98 28.96 -0.86 13.31
N GLY A 99 28.27 -0.39 14.35
CA GLY A 99 28.90 0.27 15.50
C GLY A 99 29.82 -0.66 16.29
N HIS A 100 29.37 -1.89 16.56
CA HIS A 100 30.17 -2.88 17.28
C HIS A 100 31.42 -3.30 16.50
N GLN A 101 31.31 -3.44 15.17
CA GLN A 101 32.45 -3.78 14.32
C GLN A 101 33.48 -2.65 14.27
N LYS A 102 33.05 -1.39 14.15
CA LYS A 102 33.96 -0.23 14.19
C LYS A 102 34.67 -0.10 15.52
N HIS A 103 33.97 -0.34 16.63
CA HIS A 103 34.58 -0.30 17.96
C HIS A 103 35.64 -1.40 18.14
N GLN A 104 35.36 -2.62 17.68
CA GLN A 104 36.36 -3.69 17.68
C GLN A 104 37.58 -3.39 16.79
N GLN A 105 37.38 -2.78 15.62
CA GLN A 105 38.48 -2.37 14.75
C GLN A 105 39.33 -1.26 15.36
N MET A 106 38.71 -0.32 16.08
CA MET A 106 39.43 0.75 16.78
C MET A 106 40.27 0.19 17.94
N LEU A 107 39.68 -0.70 18.76
CA LEU A 107 40.42 -1.37 19.84
C LEU A 107 41.59 -2.20 19.31
N ALA A 108 41.40 -2.94 18.22
CA ALA A 108 42.46 -3.70 17.58
C ALA A 108 43.55 -2.80 16.97
N ALA A 109 43.19 -1.62 16.45
CA ALA A 109 44.15 -0.65 15.96
C ALA A 109 44.97 -0.06 17.12
N ASP A 110 44.33 0.32 18.22
CA ASP A 110 45.01 0.85 19.43
C ASP A 110 46.02 -0.16 20.00
N GLU A 111 45.66 -1.45 20.04
CA GLU A 111 46.58 -2.52 20.44
C GLU A 111 47.80 -2.63 19.50
N GLN A 112 47.58 -2.55 18.19
CA GLN A 112 48.67 -2.58 17.21
C GLN A 112 49.59 -1.36 17.30
N PHE A 113 49.03 -0.17 17.53
CA PHE A 113 49.81 1.04 17.78
C PHE A 113 50.68 0.91 19.02
N ALA A 114 50.12 0.42 20.13
CA ALA A 114 50.87 0.20 21.37
C ALA A 114 52.03 -0.80 21.19
N LEU A 115 51.84 -1.86 20.40
CA LEU A 115 52.91 -2.81 20.09
C LEU A 115 54.00 -2.18 19.22
N MET A 116 53.62 -1.38 18.22
CA MET A 116 54.56 -0.68 17.36
C MET A 116 55.39 0.35 18.13
N GLU A 117 54.78 1.12 19.04
CA GLU A 117 55.50 2.05 19.92
C GLU A 117 56.55 1.34 20.78
N ARG A 118 56.21 0.18 21.35
CA ARG A 118 57.15 -0.62 22.13
C ARG A 118 58.31 -1.11 21.28
N ALA A 119 58.03 -1.65 20.10
CA ALA A 119 59.07 -2.11 19.18
C ALA A 119 59.98 -0.94 18.73
N LEU A 120 59.43 0.23 18.46
CA LEU A 120 60.19 1.43 18.13
C LEU A 120 61.03 1.93 19.30
N MET A 121 60.52 1.89 20.53
CA MET A 121 61.34 2.21 21.72
C MET A 121 62.49 1.24 21.89
N GLU A 122 62.26 -0.06 21.74
CA GLU A 122 63.31 -1.08 21.85
C GLU A 122 64.42 -0.88 20.81
N VAL A 123 64.03 -0.64 19.55
CA VAL A 123 64.99 -0.31 18.48
C VAL A 123 65.69 1.02 18.77
N SER A 124 64.98 2.03 19.26
CA SER A 124 65.56 3.33 19.60
C SER A 124 66.62 3.21 20.70
N ILE A 125 66.35 2.41 21.74
CA ILE A 125 67.30 2.14 22.82
C ILE A 125 68.52 1.38 22.27
N GLY A 126 68.32 0.42 21.36
CA GLY A 126 69.42 -0.35 20.76
C GLY A 126 70.26 0.44 19.74
N VAL A 127 69.69 1.45 19.09
CA VAL A 127 70.36 2.30 18.08
C VAL A 127 70.93 3.58 18.70
N GLN A 128 70.55 3.93 19.93
CA GLN A 128 71.20 5.02 20.66
C GLN A 128 72.70 4.70 20.77
N PRO A 129 73.58 5.54 20.21
CA PRO A 129 74.99 5.38 20.45
C PRO A 129 75.21 5.46 21.97
N PRO A 130 76.15 4.70 22.55
CA PRO A 130 76.49 4.89 23.95
C PRO A 130 76.73 6.38 24.17
N GLU A 131 76.22 6.92 25.28
CA GLU A 131 76.62 8.24 25.79
C GLU A 131 78.13 8.17 26.01
N ASN A 132 78.86 8.44 24.93
CA ASN A 132 80.27 8.66 24.98
C ASN A 132 80.40 10.00 25.68
N ASP A 133 80.98 9.98 26.89
CA ASP A 133 81.64 11.12 27.53
C ASP A 133 82.84 11.60 26.65
N GLU A 134 82.64 11.68 25.34
CA GLU A 134 83.59 12.18 24.36
C GLU A 134 83.33 13.67 24.20
N VAL A 135 83.94 14.40 25.13
CA VAL A 135 84.44 15.76 24.97
C VAL A 135 84.32 16.28 23.53
N VAL A 136 83.42 17.24 23.33
CA VAL A 136 83.19 17.87 22.03
C VAL A 136 84.36 18.82 21.77
N VAL A 137 85.20 18.50 20.79
CA VAL A 137 86.24 19.42 20.30
C VAL A 137 85.55 20.48 19.45
N LEU A 138 85.38 21.68 20.00
CA LEU A 138 84.67 22.78 19.36
C LEU A 138 85.48 23.42 18.23
N PHE A 139 86.82 23.30 18.27
CA PHE A 139 87.71 23.83 17.24
C PHE A 139 89.09 23.17 17.29
N LYS A 140 89.66 22.87 16.13
CA LYS A 140 91.00 22.28 15.98
C LYS A 140 91.79 23.01 14.89
N ASP A 141 92.93 23.59 15.28
CA ASP A 141 93.93 24.18 14.38
C ASP A 141 95.35 23.71 14.79
N GLU A 142 96.36 23.94 13.95
CA GLU A 142 97.72 23.33 14.06
C GLU A 142 98.42 23.55 15.41
N ASN A 143 97.99 24.54 16.23
CA ASN A 143 98.57 24.83 17.55
C ASN A 143 97.54 25.03 18.68
N LEU A 144 96.25 24.73 18.49
CA LEU A 144 95.24 24.89 19.55
C LEU A 144 94.03 23.95 19.38
N GLU A 145 93.68 23.24 20.45
CA GLU A 145 92.43 22.47 20.58
C GLU A 145 91.62 23.01 21.76
N ILE A 146 90.36 23.39 21.51
CA ILE A 146 89.41 23.79 22.56
C ILE A 146 88.41 22.67 22.74
N ILE A 147 88.35 22.16 23.97
CA ILE A 147 87.54 21.01 24.36
C ILE A 147 86.50 21.47 25.39
N ALA A 148 85.23 21.16 25.13
CA ALA A 148 84.15 21.36 26.09
C ALA A 148 83.74 20.01 26.70
N LYS A 149 83.63 19.98 28.03
CA LYS A 149 83.13 18.84 28.81
C LYS A 149 81.67 19.06 29.15
#